data_AF-A0A2I0PCT5-F1
#
_entry.id   AF-A0A2I0PCT5-F1
#
_cell.length_a   1.000
_cell.length_b   1.000
_cell.length_c   1.000
_cell.angle_alpha   90.00
_cell.angle_beta   90.00
_cell.angle_gamma   90.00
#
_symmetry.space_group_name_H-M   'P 1'
#
loop_
_entity.id
_entity.type
_entity.pdbx_description
1 polymer ?
#
loop_
_entity_poly.entity_id
_entity_poly.type
_entity_poly.pdbx_seq_one_letter_code
_entity_poly.pdbx_strand_id
1 'polypeptide(L)' 'MKCVICKHGETREGTTTVTFDRDGMTLVVKDVPAQVCTNCGEDYVDEHVAHEILVIAERMAKSGALVDVRRYVPGSAMPC' A
#
# COMPACT_ATOMS: atom_id res chain seq x y z
N MET A 1 -11.33 -0.67 14.25
CA MET A 1 -10.82 -1.67 15.23
C MET A 1 -9.90 -0.98 16.24
N LYS A 2 -9.63 -1.57 17.42
CA LYS A 2 -8.61 -1.04 18.33
C LYS A 2 -7.21 -1.33 17.77
N CYS A 3 -6.38 -0.30 17.56
CA CYS A 3 -5.04 -0.44 16.96
C CYS A 3 -4.17 -1.41 17.77
N VAL A 4 -3.59 -2.43 17.12
CA VAL A 4 -2.75 -3.44 17.79
C VAL A 4 -1.34 -2.93 18.10
N ILE A 5 -0.88 -1.90 17.39
CA ILE A 5 0.45 -1.32 17.55
C ILE A 5 0.50 -0.42 18.79
N CYS A 6 -0.29 0.66 18.81
CA CYS A 6 -0.28 1.56 19.97
C CYS A 6 -1.21 1.11 21.10
N LYS A 7 -2.22 0.26 20.86
CA LYS A 7 -3.21 -0.19 21.87
C LYS A 7 -4.04 0.91 22.54
N HIS A 8 -3.94 2.15 22.06
CA HIS A 8 -4.66 3.30 22.59
C HIS A 8 -5.71 3.86 21.62
N GLY A 9 -5.40 3.89 20.32
CA GLY A 9 -6.29 4.46 19.30
C GLY A 9 -7.25 3.45 18.67
N GLU A 10 -8.26 3.99 17.98
CA GLU A 10 -9.11 3.26 17.06
C GLU A 10 -8.72 3.56 15.61
N THR A 11 -8.91 2.58 14.74
CA THR A 11 -8.74 2.76 13.30
C THR A 11 -10.03 3.25 12.66
N ARG A 12 -9.88 4.08 11.62
CA ARG A 12 -10.98 4.56 10.77
C ARG A 12 -10.63 4.39 9.31
N GLU A 13 -11.64 4.31 8.45
CA GLU A 13 -11.45 4.34 7.00
C GLU A 13 -10.70 5.61 6.58
N GLY A 14 -9.73 5.42 5.69
CA GLY A 14 -8.92 6.49 5.13
C GLY A 14 -8.05 5.96 3.98
N THR A 15 -7.02 6.73 3.65
CA THR A 15 -6.04 6.35 2.63
C THR A 15 -4.62 6.51 3.14
N THR A 16 -3.72 5.68 2.65
CA THR A 16 -2.29 5.73 2.96
C THR A 16 -1.46 5.77 1.68
N THR A 17 -0.14 5.95 1.84
CA THR A 17 0.85 5.78 0.78
C THR A 17 1.71 4.57 1.11
N VAL A 18 1.69 3.56 0.24
CA VAL A 18 2.54 2.38 0.38
C VAL A 18 3.79 2.58 -0.48
N THR A 19 4.96 2.39 0.12
CA THR A 19 6.24 2.46 -0.58
C THR A 19 6.93 1.11 -0.52
N PHE A 20 7.31 0.58 -1.68
CA PHE A 20 8.14 -0.61 -1.82
C PHE A 20 9.53 -0.21 -2.25
N ASP A 21 10.54 -0.80 -1.62
CA ASP A 21 11.93 -0.67 -2.01
C ASP A 21 12.54 -2.07 -2.14
N ARG A 22 13.12 -2.37 -3.31
CA ARG A 22 13.80 -3.65 -3.56
C ARG A 22 14.83 -3.51 -4.67
N ASP A 23 16.06 -3.95 -4.42
CA ASP A 23 17.15 -4.02 -5.40
C ASP A 23 17.38 -2.71 -6.18
N GLY A 24 17.18 -1.56 -5.52
CA GLY A 24 17.33 -0.23 -6.12
C GLY A 24 16.12 0.25 -6.93
N MET A 25 15.02 -0.52 -6.96
CA MET A 25 13.72 -0.09 -7.46
C MET A 25 12.86 0.42 -6.30
N THR A 26 12.27 1.61 -6.47
CA THR A 26 11.30 2.20 -5.55
C THR A 26 9.94 2.36 -6.24
N LEU A 27 8.91 1.74 -5.68
CA LEU A 27 7.51 1.93 -6.10
C LEU A 27 6.74 2.66 -5.00
N VAL A 28 6.14 3.79 -5.34
CA VAL A 28 5.27 4.57 -4.45
C VAL A 28 3.84 4.51 -4.96
N VAL A 29 2.93 3.95 -4.16
CA VAL A 29 1.50 3.88 -4.45
C VAL A 29 0.74 4.78 -3.48
N LYS A 30 0.15 5.84 -4.02
CA LYS A 30 -0.65 6.83 -3.27
C LYS A 30 -2.13 6.45 -3.25
N ASP A 31 -2.86 7.04 -2.31
CA ASP A 31 -4.32 6.92 -2.18
C ASP A 31 -4.78 5.46 -2.01
N VAL A 32 -3.96 4.64 -1.33
CA VAL A 32 -4.28 3.23 -1.06
C VAL A 32 -5.32 3.17 0.06
N PRO A 33 -6.48 2.52 -0.13
CA PRO A 33 -7.48 2.40 0.91
C PRO A 33 -6.93 1.61 2.11
N ALA A 34 -7.09 2.17 3.31
CA ALA A 34 -6.60 1.58 4.55
C ALA A 34 -7.48 1.95 5.74
N GLN A 35 -7.34 1.19 6.82
CA GLN A 35 -7.80 1.58 8.15
C GLN A 35 -6.66 2.31 8.86
N VAL A 36 -6.80 3.59 9.17
CA VAL A 36 -5.73 4.41 9.78
C VAL A 36 -6.06 4.69 11.24
N CYS A 37 -5.11 4.44 12.12
CA CYS A 37 -5.21 4.72 13.55
C CYS A 37 -5.27 6.23 13.80
N THR A 38 -6.31 6.70 14.47
CA THR A 38 -6.51 8.12 14.77
C THR A 38 -5.53 8.70 15.79
N ASN A 39 -4.70 7.85 16.42
CA ASN A 39 -3.75 8.25 17.45
C ASN A 39 -2.30 8.21 16.95
N CYS A 40 -1.84 7.07 16.41
CA CYS A 40 -0.43 6.88 16.03
C CYS A 40 -0.19 6.88 14.52
N GLY A 41 -1.25 6.94 13.70
CA GLY A 41 -1.13 6.94 12.24
C GLY A 41 -0.86 5.58 11.59
N GLU A 42 -0.79 4.50 12.39
CA GLU A 42 -0.64 3.13 11.86
C GLU A 42 -1.75 2.81 10.86
N ASP A 43 -1.37 2.34 9.69
CA ASP A 43 -2.23 1.99 8.59
C ASP A 43 -2.34 0.48 8.40
N TYR A 44 -3.56 0.00 8.24
CA TYR A 44 -3.86 -1.40 7.95
C TYR A 44 -4.50 -1.49 6.57
N VAL A 45 -3.76 -2.05 5.62
CA VAL A 45 -4.21 -2.29 4.25
C VAL A 45 -4.85 -3.67 4.17
N ASP A 46 -5.99 -3.77 3.46
CA ASP A 46 -6.68 -5.04 3.25
C ASP A 46 -5.80 -6.03 2.45
N GLU A 47 -5.92 -7.33 2.75
CA GLU A 47 -5.14 -8.39 2.11
C GLU A 47 -5.27 -8.35 0.58
N HIS A 48 -6.48 -8.12 0.05
CA HIS A 48 -6.71 -8.06 -1.38
C HIS A 48 -5.95 -6.89 -2.02
N VAL A 49 -6.04 -5.71 -1.41
CA VAL A 49 -5.36 -4.48 -1.87
C VAL A 49 -3.84 -4.66 -1.81
N ALA A 50 -3.33 -5.24 -0.72
CA ALA A 50 -1.90 -5.52 -0.57
C ALA A 50 -1.41 -6.51 -1.65
N HIS A 51 -2.17 -7.56 -1.94
CA HIS A 51 -1.85 -8.52 -2.99
C HIS A 51 -1.81 -7.86 -4.37
N GLU A 52 -2.76 -6.98 -4.70
CA GLU A 52 -2.73 -6.25 -5.96
C GLU A 52 -1.47 -5.39 -6.11
N ILE A 53 -1.09 -4.66 -5.06
CA ILE A 53 0.10 -3.81 -5.09
C ILE A 53 1.37 -4.67 -5.20
N LEU A 54 1.43 -5.83 -4.54
CA LEU A 54 2.56 -6.76 -4.67
C LEU A 54 2.74 -7.27 -6.11
N VAL A 55 1.65 -7.57 -6.82
CA VAL A 55 1.71 -7.96 -8.25
C VAL A 55 2.31 -6.83 -9.09
N ILE A 56 1.96 -5.57 -8.80
CA ILE A 56 2.53 -4.41 -9.49
C ILE A 56 4.02 -4.26 -9.15
N ALA A 57 4.40 -4.36 -7.88
CA ALA A 57 5.79 -4.29 -7.43
C ALA A 57 6.66 -5.35 -8.13
N GLU A 58 6.16 -6.57 -8.28
CA GLU A 58 6.84 -7.65 -8.99
C GLU A 58 7.03 -7.35 -10.49
N ARG A 59 6.00 -6.79 -11.15
CA ARG A 59 6.11 -6.36 -12.54
C ARG A 59 7.12 -5.24 -12.70
N MET A 60 7.14 -4.26 -11.77
CA MET A 60 8.06 -3.13 -11.81
C MET A 60 9.51 -3.56 -11.58
N ALA A 61 9.76 -4.43 -10.61
CA ALA A 61 11.10 -4.98 -10.36
C ALA A 61 11.69 -5.68 -11.60
N LYS A 62 10.86 -6.31 -12.42
CA LYS A 62 11.29 -7.00 -13.66
C LYS A 62 11.37 -6.08 -14.88
N SER A 63 10.86 -4.86 -14.80
CA SER A 63 10.78 -3.92 -15.93
C SER A 63 12.06 -3.11 -16.14
N GLY A 64 12.96 -3.09 -15.16
CA GLY A 64 14.13 -2.19 -15.15
C GLY A 64 13.82 -0.76 -14.71
N ALA A 65 12.59 -0.47 -14.28
CA ALA A 65 12.24 0.81 -13.67
C ALA A 65 12.95 1.00 -12.33
N LEU A 66 13.53 2.18 -12.10
CA LEU A 66 14.16 2.55 -10.83
C LEU A 66 13.18 3.23 -9.88
N VAL A 67 12.29 4.08 -10.41
CA VAL A 67 11.29 4.79 -9.61
C VAL A 67 9.96 4.81 -10.36
N ASP A 68 8.90 4.37 -9.72
CA ASP A 68 7.53 4.52 -10.20
C ASP A 68 6.64 5.12 -9.10
N VAL A 69 5.84 6.12 -9.45
CA VAL A 69 4.91 6.79 -8.53
C VAL A 69 3.54 6.81 -9.17
N ARG A 70 2.56 6.16 -8.53
CA ARG A 70 1.21 6.01 -9.05
C ARG A 70 0.16 6.13 -7.97
N ARG A 71 -1.09 6.37 -8.38
CA ARG A 71 -2.26 6.23 -7.52
C ARG A 71 -2.76 4.79 -7.58
N TYR A 72 -3.34 4.32 -6.48
CA TYR A 72 -4.04 3.05 -6.47
C TYR A 72 -5.27 3.10 -7.38
N VAL A 73 -5.42 2.08 -8.22
CA VAL A 73 -6.60 1.87 -9.06
C VAL A 73 -7.09 0.45 -8.77
N PRO A 74 -8.32 0.27 -8.27
CA PRO A 74 -8.88 -1.05 -8.01
C PRO A 74 -8.85 -1.93 -9.26
N GLY A 75 -8.47 -3.20 -9.13
CA GLY A 75 -8.39 -4.14 -10.26
C GLY A 75 -7.16 -3.96 -11.14
N SER A 76 -6.21 -3.10 -10.77
CA SER A 76 -4.98 -2.84 -11.55
C SER A 76 -4.02 -4.04 -11.65
N ALA A 77 -4.20 -5.06 -10.81
CA ALA A 77 -3.42 -6.29 -10.86
C ALA A 77 -3.99 -7.33 -11.85
N MET A 78 -5.27 -7.26 -12.22
CA MET A 78 -5.87 -8.19 -13.17
C MET A 78 -5.32 -7.92 -14.58
N PRO A 79 -4.58 -8.88 -15.19
CA PRO A 79 -4.32 -8.80 -16.61
C PRO A 79 -5.65 -9.03 -17.36
N CYS A 80 -5.91 -8.21 -18.39
CA CYS A 80 -6.90 -8.50 -19.42
C CYS A 80 -6.71 -9.91 -20.00
#